data_AF-D2QC35-F1
#
_entry.id   AF-D2QC35-F1
#
_cell.length_a   1.000
_cell.length_b   1.000
_cell.length_c   1.000
_cell.angle_alpha   90.00
_cell.angle_beta   90.00
_cell.angle_gamma   90.00
#
_symmetry.space_group_name_H-M   'P 1'
#
loop_
_entity.id
_entity.type
_entity.pdbx_description
1 polymer ?
#
loop_
_entity_poly.entity_id
_entity_poly.type
_entity_poly.pdbx_seq_one_letter_code
_entity_poly.pdbx_strand_id
1 'polypeptide(L)'
;MESRAGDTAEESRLKKLGQIAFSCLKLGTIGFGGIAGMVATLEQELVIRRQWINHQQLMDVLSASYVIPGPNAVEVVMHCGHERGGRWGLVVAGICYIVPAMLLCLLLGYVYQRYRSLPDVDAFLFGLRPATTALVIGTVFRLWKTTLQGNGRLILLCLLTFLGALSGLNEVGLIVGAGLINLLFRTKDRLLTFSGWLVLPFLLELPSRFSETKLFLIFLKIGAILYGSGYVLYAYMDESLVRNNHWLTHQQLMDAIAVGQLTPGPILSSATFAGYLIGGFSGGVTATVGIFLPSFFIYRSPKKQAIALFSGWVKCRVPGHHCGGGRSFSEFFGAILARRCHPGGMFGVNAV
;
A
#
# COMPACT_ATOMS: atom_id res chain seq x y z
N MET A 1 11.17 21.80 -42.01
CA MET A 1 11.96 22.02 -40.77
C MET A 1 11.20 21.56 -39.53
N GLU A 2 9.86 21.69 -39.47
CA GLU A 2 9.00 21.11 -38.42
C GLU A 2 9.25 19.61 -38.13
N SER A 3 9.42 18.76 -39.17
CA SER A 3 9.49 17.30 -38.94
C SER A 3 10.78 16.84 -38.23
N ARG A 4 11.91 17.54 -38.40
CA ARG A 4 13.18 17.22 -37.70
C ARG A 4 13.15 17.62 -36.21
N ALA A 5 12.38 18.64 -35.85
CA ALA A 5 12.20 19.05 -34.45
C ALA A 5 11.27 18.10 -33.68
N GLY A 6 10.26 17.54 -34.36
CA GLY A 6 9.41 16.48 -33.82
C GLY A 6 10.19 15.19 -33.52
N ASP A 7 11.00 14.73 -34.47
CA ASP A 7 11.80 13.50 -34.35
C ASP A 7 12.78 13.54 -33.16
N THR A 8 13.46 14.67 -32.96
CA THR A 8 14.46 14.82 -31.89
C THR A 8 13.84 14.90 -30.49
N ALA A 9 12.67 15.53 -30.37
CA ALA A 9 11.91 15.56 -29.11
C ALA A 9 11.34 14.18 -28.75
N GLU A 10 10.89 13.43 -29.74
CA GLU A 10 10.38 12.07 -29.58
C GLU A 10 11.48 11.08 -29.21
N GLU A 11 12.63 11.15 -29.86
CA GLU A 11 13.80 10.31 -29.54
C GLU A 11 14.31 10.57 -28.10
N SER A 12 14.35 11.84 -27.68
CA SER A 12 14.68 12.23 -26.30
C SER A 12 13.69 11.68 -25.28
N ARG A 13 12.39 11.68 -25.62
CA ARG A 13 11.33 11.13 -24.78
C ARG A 13 11.43 9.60 -24.66
N LEU A 14 11.68 8.90 -25.75
CA LEU A 14 11.86 7.44 -25.76
C LEU A 14 13.08 7.02 -24.94
N LYS A 15 14.21 7.74 -25.05
CA LYS A 15 15.38 7.52 -24.20
C LYS A 15 15.07 7.69 -22.71
N LYS A 16 14.30 8.72 -22.34
CA LYS A 16 13.85 8.92 -20.95
C LYS A 16 12.94 7.78 -20.48
N LEU A 17 11.98 7.35 -21.28
CA LEU A 17 11.08 6.24 -20.94
C LEU A 17 11.83 4.91 -20.82
N GLY A 18 12.81 4.65 -21.68
CA GLY A 18 13.68 3.46 -21.58
C GLY A 18 14.49 3.43 -20.29
N GLN A 19 15.02 4.59 -19.86
CA GLN A 19 15.70 4.70 -18.56
C GLN A 19 14.75 4.43 -17.39
N ILE A 20 13.52 4.96 -17.43
CA ILE A 20 12.48 4.68 -16.43
C ILE A 20 12.17 3.18 -16.39
N ALA A 21 11.89 2.59 -17.56
CA ALA A 21 11.57 1.18 -17.69
C ALA A 21 12.64 0.28 -17.06
N PHE A 22 13.91 0.48 -17.44
CA PHE A 22 15.02 -0.32 -16.92
C PHE A 22 15.20 -0.16 -15.41
N SER A 23 15.10 1.06 -14.89
CA SER A 23 15.26 1.34 -13.46
C SER A 23 14.15 0.70 -12.64
N CYS A 24 12.90 0.88 -13.07
CA CYS A 24 11.73 0.33 -12.38
C CYS A 24 11.67 -1.20 -12.49
N LEU A 25 12.07 -1.77 -13.63
CA LEU A 25 12.20 -3.22 -13.82
C LEU A 25 13.23 -3.81 -12.84
N LYS A 26 14.41 -3.18 -12.75
CA LYS A 26 15.44 -3.55 -11.79
C LYS A 26 14.91 -3.45 -10.35
N LEU A 27 14.25 -2.35 -10.00
CA LEU A 27 13.65 -2.16 -8.67
C LEU A 27 12.61 -3.25 -8.36
N GLY A 28 11.80 -3.65 -9.34
CA GLY A 28 10.82 -4.73 -9.19
C GLY A 28 11.46 -6.11 -9.04
N THR A 29 12.63 -6.36 -9.61
CA THR A 29 13.34 -7.65 -9.50
C THR A 29 14.19 -7.79 -8.25
N ILE A 30 14.71 -6.69 -7.69
CA ILE A 30 15.64 -6.74 -6.55
C ILE A 30 15.10 -6.15 -5.25
N GLY A 31 14.05 -5.32 -5.31
CA GLY A 31 13.57 -4.59 -4.14
C GLY A 31 12.78 -5.49 -3.21
N PHE A 32 13.25 -5.73 -1.99
CA PHE A 32 12.50 -6.53 -1.00
C PHE A 32 11.45 -5.71 -0.23
N GLY A 33 10.28 -6.30 -0.02
CA GLY A 33 9.01 -5.64 0.33
C GLY A 33 8.84 -5.05 1.74
N GLY A 34 9.89 -4.68 2.47
CA GLY A 34 9.74 -3.91 3.72
C GLY A 34 9.70 -2.39 3.45
N ILE A 35 9.03 -1.57 4.28
CA ILE A 35 9.08 -0.10 4.13
C ILE A 35 10.54 0.38 4.14
N ALA A 36 11.38 -0.09 5.07
CA ALA A 36 12.78 0.27 5.14
C ALA A 36 13.59 -0.23 3.94
N GLY A 37 13.41 -1.50 3.54
CA GLY A 37 14.11 -2.09 2.39
C GLY A 37 13.73 -1.43 1.07
N MET A 38 12.45 -1.12 0.90
CA MET A 38 11.92 -0.36 -0.22
C MET A 38 12.53 1.04 -0.28
N VAL A 39 12.47 1.81 0.81
CA VAL A 39 13.03 3.17 0.86
C VAL A 39 14.53 3.15 0.56
N ALA A 40 15.29 2.25 1.17
CA ALA A 40 16.73 2.12 0.91
C ALA A 40 17.02 1.77 -0.55
N THR A 41 16.25 0.86 -1.16
CA THR A 41 16.45 0.48 -2.57
C THR A 41 16.08 1.63 -3.51
N LEU A 42 14.99 2.36 -3.22
CA LEU A 42 14.57 3.53 -3.97
C LEU A 42 15.56 4.67 -3.84
N GLU A 43 16.04 4.96 -2.64
CA GLU A 43 17.05 5.98 -2.39
C GLU A 43 18.35 5.66 -3.14
N GLN A 44 18.82 4.41 -3.05
CA GLN A 44 20.04 3.99 -3.73
C GLN A 44 19.94 4.13 -5.25
N GLU A 45 18.81 3.76 -5.85
CA GLU A 45 18.65 3.81 -7.31
C GLU A 45 18.28 5.22 -7.81
N LEU A 46 17.32 5.90 -7.17
CA LEU A 46 16.71 7.14 -7.65
C LEU A 46 17.44 8.40 -7.16
N VAL A 47 17.93 8.38 -5.92
CA VAL A 47 18.69 9.50 -5.34
C VAL A 47 20.17 9.32 -5.67
N ILE A 48 20.80 8.27 -5.16
CA ILE A 48 22.27 8.14 -5.19
C ILE A 48 22.80 7.85 -6.60
N ARG A 49 22.36 6.77 -7.25
CA ARG A 49 22.91 6.38 -8.56
C ARG A 49 22.47 7.29 -9.70
N ARG A 50 21.18 7.64 -9.75
CA ARG A 50 20.59 8.33 -10.90
C ARG A 50 20.34 9.81 -10.69
N GLN A 51 20.29 10.28 -9.44
CA GLN A 51 20.09 11.69 -9.09
C GLN A 51 18.84 12.27 -9.76
N TRP A 52 17.75 11.49 -9.84
CA TRP A 52 16.47 11.94 -10.40
C TRP A 52 15.70 12.84 -9.44
N ILE A 53 15.80 12.53 -8.15
CA ILE A 53 15.19 13.24 -7.05
C ILE A 53 16.20 13.32 -5.90
N ASN A 54 16.03 14.29 -5.01
CA ASN A 54 16.82 14.39 -3.79
C ASN A 54 16.14 13.65 -2.62
N HIS A 55 16.86 13.46 -1.51
CA HIS A 55 16.35 12.79 -0.31
C HIS A 55 15.05 13.43 0.21
N GLN A 56 14.99 14.76 0.25
CA GLN A 56 13.80 15.49 0.72
C GLN A 56 12.56 15.20 -0.14
N GLN A 57 12.73 15.21 -1.46
CA GLN A 57 11.67 14.90 -2.43
C GLN A 57 11.19 13.46 -2.28
N LEU A 58 12.11 12.50 -2.11
CA LEU A 58 11.75 11.11 -1.85
C LEU A 58 10.89 10.99 -0.58
N MET A 59 11.28 11.67 0.50
CA MET A 59 10.53 11.70 1.75
C MET A 59 9.16 12.39 1.61
N ASP A 60 9.07 13.47 0.83
CA ASP A 60 7.82 14.16 0.54
C ASP A 60 6.84 13.23 -0.22
N VAL A 61 7.33 12.53 -1.25
CA VAL A 61 6.54 11.55 -2.02
C VAL A 61 6.09 10.37 -1.15
N LEU A 62 6.99 9.85 -0.31
CA LEU A 62 6.67 8.80 0.67
C LEU A 62 5.58 9.27 1.63
N SER A 63 5.70 10.48 2.18
CA SER A 63 4.72 11.04 3.10
C SER A 63 3.33 11.19 2.44
N ALA A 64 3.30 11.64 1.19
CA ALA A 64 2.06 11.77 0.42
C ALA A 64 1.40 10.40 0.17
N SER A 65 2.19 9.36 -0.09
CA SER A 65 1.67 7.99 -0.29
C SER A 65 0.99 7.41 0.95
N TYR A 66 1.28 7.90 2.16
CA TYR A 66 0.56 7.44 3.37
C TYR A 66 -0.83 8.07 3.53
N VAL A 67 -1.13 9.15 2.80
CA VAL A 67 -2.42 9.87 2.88
C VAL A 67 -3.41 9.38 1.82
N ILE A 68 -2.89 8.79 0.75
CA ILE A 68 -3.65 8.30 -0.39
C ILE A 68 -3.87 6.79 -0.20
N PRO A 69 -5.08 6.25 -0.45
CA PRO A 69 -5.27 4.81 -0.40
C PRO A 69 -4.62 4.16 -1.61
N GLY A 70 -3.89 3.08 -1.36
CA GLY A 70 -3.34 2.22 -2.39
C GLY A 70 -2.04 1.52 -1.97
N PRO A 71 -1.43 0.76 -2.89
CA PRO A 71 -0.09 0.21 -2.72
C PRO A 71 0.99 1.30 -2.68
N ASN A 72 1.28 1.83 -1.48
CA ASN A 72 2.23 2.92 -1.26
C ASN A 72 3.57 2.76 -2.02
N ALA A 73 4.13 1.55 -2.03
CA ALA A 73 5.39 1.24 -2.72
C ALA A 73 5.34 1.54 -4.22
N VAL A 74 4.27 1.08 -4.86
CA VAL A 74 4.05 1.24 -6.29
C VAL A 74 3.76 2.70 -6.61
N GLU A 75 3.01 3.39 -5.76
CA GLU A 75 2.67 4.80 -5.92
C GLU A 75 3.89 5.71 -5.88
N VAL A 76 4.84 5.46 -4.98
CA VAL A 76 6.11 6.20 -4.91
C VAL A 76 6.90 6.01 -6.21
N VAL A 77 7.02 4.77 -6.70
CA VAL A 77 7.71 4.47 -7.97
C VAL A 77 7.01 5.15 -9.16
N MET A 78 5.68 5.09 -9.20
CA MET A 78 4.86 5.76 -10.21
C MET A 78 5.03 7.29 -10.17
N HIS A 79 5.13 7.91 -8.98
CA HIS A 79 5.42 9.34 -8.83
C HIS A 79 6.75 9.70 -9.47
N CYS A 80 7.79 8.96 -9.11
CA CYS A 80 9.15 9.22 -9.59
C CYS A 80 9.21 9.07 -11.11
N GLY A 81 8.52 8.07 -11.66
CA GLY A 81 8.33 7.91 -13.10
C GLY A 81 7.58 9.09 -13.73
N HIS A 82 6.55 9.60 -13.07
CA HIS A 82 5.77 10.75 -13.53
C HIS A 82 6.60 12.04 -13.58
N GLU A 83 7.41 12.32 -12.55
CA GLU A 83 8.27 13.51 -12.54
C GLU A 83 9.31 13.47 -13.66
N ARG A 84 9.82 12.28 -13.99
CA ARG A 84 10.85 12.11 -15.02
C ARG A 84 10.30 12.06 -16.45
N GLY A 85 9.16 11.40 -16.66
CA GLY A 85 8.61 11.07 -17.99
C GLY A 85 7.15 11.46 -18.22
N GLY A 86 6.57 12.27 -17.32
CA GLY A 86 5.17 12.70 -17.38
C GLY A 86 4.19 11.53 -17.26
N ARG A 87 3.01 11.64 -17.90
CA ARG A 87 1.94 10.63 -17.84
C ARG A 87 2.42 9.23 -18.24
N TRP A 88 3.31 9.17 -19.23
CA TRP A 88 3.82 7.91 -19.77
C TRP A 88 4.94 7.33 -18.90
N GLY A 89 5.74 8.19 -18.27
CA GLY A 89 6.70 7.77 -17.25
C GLY A 89 6.00 7.11 -16.05
N LEU A 90 4.83 7.61 -15.63
CA LEU A 90 4.01 6.97 -14.60
C LEU A 90 3.60 5.54 -14.98
N VAL A 91 3.03 5.38 -16.19
CA VAL A 91 2.54 4.08 -16.67
C VAL A 91 3.68 3.09 -16.82
N VAL A 92 4.78 3.51 -17.47
CA VAL A 92 5.97 2.66 -17.67
C VAL A 92 6.59 2.26 -16.33
N ALA A 93 6.74 3.21 -15.40
CA ALA A 93 7.29 2.92 -14.08
C ALA A 93 6.45 1.89 -13.31
N GLY A 94 5.13 2.08 -13.30
CA GLY A 94 4.20 1.15 -12.65
C GLY A 94 4.26 -0.25 -13.25
N ILE A 95 4.11 -0.38 -14.56
CA ILE A 95 4.12 -1.67 -15.25
C ILE A 95 5.46 -2.39 -15.04
N CYS A 96 6.58 -1.71 -15.29
CA CYS A 96 7.90 -2.32 -15.14
C CYS A 96 8.21 -2.71 -13.69
N TYR A 97 7.67 -2.02 -12.70
CA TYR A 97 7.85 -2.38 -11.29
C TYR A 97 6.97 -3.56 -10.86
N ILE A 98 5.73 -3.65 -11.36
CA ILE A 98 4.76 -4.70 -10.97
C ILE A 98 5.02 -6.02 -11.70
N VAL A 99 5.32 -5.98 -12.99
CA VAL A 99 5.38 -7.17 -13.86
C VAL A 99 6.38 -8.23 -13.36
N PRO A 100 7.60 -7.91 -12.93
CA PRO A 100 8.54 -8.92 -12.45
C PRO A 100 8.00 -9.71 -11.25
N ALA A 101 7.43 -9.00 -10.27
CA ALA A 101 6.86 -9.60 -9.09
C ALA A 101 5.61 -10.44 -9.44
N MET A 102 4.77 -9.94 -10.35
CA MET A 102 3.63 -10.70 -10.88
C MET A 102 4.08 -12.00 -11.54
N LEU A 103 5.04 -11.95 -12.46
CA LEU A 103 5.54 -13.14 -13.16
C LEU A 103 6.15 -14.16 -12.19
N LEU A 104 6.90 -13.69 -11.20
CA LEU A 104 7.48 -14.56 -10.19
C LEU A 104 6.40 -15.20 -9.31
N CYS A 105 5.39 -14.45 -8.86
CA CYS A 105 4.26 -15.02 -8.13
C CYS A 105 3.43 -16.00 -8.97
N LEU A 106 3.22 -15.75 -10.27
CA LEU A 106 2.54 -16.68 -11.17
C LEU A 106 3.35 -17.97 -11.34
N LEU A 107 4.67 -17.86 -11.49
CA LEU A 107 5.57 -19.01 -11.56
C LEU A 107 5.51 -19.83 -10.27
N LEU A 108 5.60 -19.17 -9.11
CA LEU A 108 5.50 -19.83 -7.81
C LEU A 108 4.13 -20.48 -7.62
N GLY A 109 3.05 -19.84 -8.07
CA GLY A 109 1.70 -20.41 -8.07
C GLY A 109 1.61 -21.68 -8.91
N TYR A 110 2.19 -21.66 -10.11
CA TYR A 110 2.26 -22.82 -10.99
C TYR A 110 3.04 -23.98 -10.36
N VAL A 111 4.23 -23.70 -9.81
CA VAL A 111 5.05 -24.69 -9.11
C VAL A 111 4.30 -25.24 -7.90
N TYR A 112 3.64 -24.38 -7.13
CA TYR A 112 2.86 -24.78 -5.96
C TYR A 112 1.75 -25.76 -6.34
N GLN A 113 0.89 -25.44 -7.32
CA GLN A 113 -0.19 -26.36 -7.71
C GLN A 113 0.34 -27.66 -8.35
N ARG A 114 1.41 -27.57 -9.14
CA ARG A 114 1.96 -28.72 -9.86
C ARG A 114 2.65 -29.73 -8.96
N TYR A 115 3.36 -29.25 -7.92
CA TYR A 115 4.26 -30.07 -7.11
C TYR A 115 3.83 -30.22 -5.65
N ARG A 116 2.69 -29.66 -5.23
CA ARG A 116 2.16 -29.84 -3.86
C ARG A 116 1.96 -31.30 -3.44
N SER A 117 1.75 -32.22 -4.39
CA SER A 117 1.62 -33.64 -4.11
C SER A 117 2.95 -34.33 -3.75
N LEU A 118 4.09 -33.67 -3.92
CA LEU A 118 5.40 -34.20 -3.53
C LEU A 118 5.65 -33.96 -2.03
N PRO A 119 6.07 -34.99 -1.26
CA PRO A 119 6.27 -34.88 0.19
C PRO A 119 7.33 -33.84 0.56
N ASP A 120 8.36 -33.65 -0.26
CA ASP A 120 9.41 -32.64 -0.03
C ASP A 120 8.86 -31.20 -0.11
N VAL A 121 7.90 -30.95 -1.01
CA VAL A 121 7.27 -29.64 -1.17
C VAL A 121 6.32 -29.37 -0.01
N ASP A 122 5.56 -30.38 0.42
CA ASP A 122 4.70 -30.24 1.60
C ASP A 122 5.53 -29.98 2.88
N ALA A 123 6.67 -30.66 3.04
CA ALA A 123 7.59 -30.40 4.15
C ALA A 123 8.19 -28.98 4.12
N PHE A 124 8.57 -28.49 2.93
CA PHE A 124 9.05 -27.12 2.75
C PHE A 124 7.96 -26.09 3.10
N LEU A 125 6.74 -26.27 2.59
CA LEU A 125 5.60 -25.40 2.90
C LEU A 125 5.24 -25.46 4.39
N PHE A 126 5.32 -26.62 5.01
CA PHE A 126 5.13 -26.77 6.45
C PHE A 126 6.17 -25.95 7.22
N GLY A 127 7.45 -25.95 6.81
CA GLY A 127 8.50 -25.13 7.40
C GLY A 127 8.32 -23.62 7.17
N LEU A 128 7.65 -23.22 6.08
CA LEU A 128 7.33 -21.82 5.79
C LEU A 128 6.31 -21.24 6.77
N ARG A 129 5.32 -22.04 7.20
CA ARG A 129 4.23 -21.62 8.11
C ARG A 129 4.71 -21.05 9.46
N PRO A 130 5.59 -21.72 10.24
CA PRO A 130 6.08 -21.16 11.50
C PRO A 130 6.98 -19.94 11.26
N ALA A 131 7.75 -19.90 10.16
CA ALA A 131 8.58 -18.75 9.84
C ALA A 131 7.75 -17.48 9.56
N THR A 132 6.67 -17.61 8.80
CA THR A 132 5.77 -16.48 8.51
C THR A 132 4.98 -16.06 9.73
N THR A 133 4.53 -17.03 10.54
CA THR A 133 3.88 -16.76 11.83
C THR A 133 4.81 -15.97 12.75
N ALA A 134 6.08 -16.36 12.85
CA ALA A 134 7.08 -15.62 13.63
C ALA A 134 7.28 -14.19 13.12
N LEU A 135 7.26 -13.98 11.80
CA LEU A 135 7.37 -12.65 11.19
C LEU A 135 6.14 -11.76 11.45
N VAL A 136 4.93 -12.34 11.38
CA VAL A 136 3.68 -11.67 11.76
C VAL A 136 3.75 -11.27 13.24
N ILE A 137 4.09 -12.22 14.13
CA ILE A 137 4.26 -11.97 15.57
C ILE A 137 5.28 -10.86 15.82
N GLY A 138 6.45 -10.91 15.16
CA GLY A 138 7.47 -9.88 15.28
C GLY A 138 6.96 -8.49 14.87
N THR A 139 6.09 -8.41 13.87
CA THR A 139 5.48 -7.14 13.47
C THR A 139 4.42 -6.66 14.45
N VAL A 140 3.61 -7.57 15.01
CA VAL A 140 2.67 -7.26 16.09
C VAL A 140 3.42 -6.70 17.30
N PHE A 141 4.52 -7.33 17.72
CA PHE A 141 5.35 -6.83 18.82
C PHE A 141 5.96 -5.45 18.53
N ARG A 142 6.43 -5.22 17.30
CA ARG A 142 6.95 -3.91 16.89
C ARG A 142 5.86 -2.82 16.96
N LEU A 143 4.67 -3.11 16.43
CA LEU A 143 3.51 -2.22 16.45
C LEU A 143 3.03 -1.96 17.88
N TRP A 144 2.98 -2.99 18.73
CA TRP A 144 2.62 -2.88 20.14
C TRP A 144 3.50 -1.84 20.84
N LYS A 145 4.82 -1.95 20.67
CA LYS A 145 5.78 -1.01 21.28
C LYS A 145 5.59 0.42 20.76
N THR A 146 5.32 0.60 19.46
CA THR A 146 5.18 1.95 18.90
C THR A 146 3.82 2.61 19.13
N THR A 147 2.75 1.83 19.31
CA THR A 147 1.37 2.34 19.27
C THR A 147 0.65 2.28 20.61
N LEU A 148 0.92 1.26 21.44
CA LEU A 148 0.14 0.99 22.65
C LEU A 148 0.86 1.39 23.95
N GLN A 149 2.15 1.75 23.88
CA GLN A 149 2.92 2.16 25.06
C GLN A 149 2.29 3.37 25.76
N GLY A 150 1.95 3.20 27.04
CA GLY A 150 1.47 4.26 27.93
C GLY A 150 -0.04 4.55 27.90
N ASN A 151 -0.83 3.92 27.01
CA ASN A 151 -2.26 4.22 26.84
C ASN A 151 -3.15 3.00 27.10
N GLY A 152 -3.53 2.78 28.37
CA GLY A 152 -4.41 1.66 28.77
C GLY A 152 -5.76 1.60 28.02
N ARG A 153 -6.27 2.74 27.55
CA ARG A 153 -7.50 2.80 26.73
C ARG A 153 -7.34 2.15 25.36
N LEU A 154 -6.20 2.38 24.69
CA LEU A 154 -5.92 1.77 23.39
C LEU A 154 -5.68 0.26 23.54
N ILE A 155 -5.07 -0.15 24.65
CA ILE A 155 -4.90 -1.57 25.00
C ILE A 155 -6.28 -2.24 25.18
N LEU A 156 -7.20 -1.60 25.90
CA LEU A 156 -8.57 -2.10 26.07
C LEU A 156 -9.30 -2.21 24.73
N LEU A 157 -9.25 -1.18 23.89
CA LEU A 157 -9.87 -1.23 22.55
C LEU A 157 -9.25 -2.32 21.68
N CYS A 158 -7.93 -2.51 21.73
CA CYS A 158 -7.25 -3.58 21.01
C CYS A 158 -7.73 -4.96 21.49
N LEU A 159 -7.84 -5.17 22.81
CA LEU A 159 -8.33 -6.42 23.39
C LEU A 159 -9.79 -6.69 23.02
N LEU A 160 -10.66 -5.68 23.09
CA LEU A 160 -12.07 -5.80 22.69
C LEU A 160 -12.21 -6.13 21.20
N THR A 161 -11.42 -5.46 20.34
CA THR A 161 -11.38 -5.73 18.90
C THR A 161 -10.91 -7.16 18.64
N PHE A 162 -9.86 -7.62 19.33
CA PHE A 162 -9.34 -8.97 19.21
C PHE A 162 -10.34 -10.04 19.64
N LEU A 163 -11.01 -9.86 20.79
CA LEU A 163 -12.06 -10.77 21.27
C LEU A 163 -13.27 -10.79 20.33
N GLY A 164 -13.64 -9.64 19.77
CA GLY A 164 -14.68 -9.54 18.75
C GLY A 164 -14.34 -10.33 17.48
N ALA A 165 -13.08 -10.26 17.04
CA ALA A 165 -12.62 -10.99 15.87
C ALA A 165 -12.67 -12.52 16.11
N LEU A 166 -12.25 -12.99 17.30
CA LEU A 166 -12.37 -14.41 17.69
C LEU A 166 -13.82 -14.90 17.74
N SER A 167 -14.77 -14.00 18.01
CA SER A 167 -16.20 -14.30 18.03
C SER A 167 -16.82 -14.35 16.61
N GLY A 168 -16.01 -14.15 15.57
CA GLY A 168 -16.46 -14.18 14.18
C GLY A 168 -17.12 -12.89 13.70
N LEU A 169 -16.95 -11.76 14.40
CA LEU A 169 -17.39 -10.47 13.88
C LEU A 169 -16.52 -10.02 12.69
N ASN A 170 -17.04 -9.11 11.87
CA ASN A 170 -16.30 -8.56 10.72
C ASN A 170 -15.15 -7.67 11.23
N GLU A 171 -13.92 -8.00 10.82
CA GLU A 171 -12.69 -7.34 11.27
C GLU A 171 -12.63 -5.88 10.86
N VAL A 172 -13.09 -5.56 9.65
CA VAL A 172 -13.16 -4.18 9.15
C VAL A 172 -14.13 -3.37 10.00
N GLY A 173 -15.30 -3.92 10.29
CA GLY A 173 -16.30 -3.30 11.17
C GLY A 173 -15.75 -3.03 12.57
N LEU A 174 -15.00 -3.98 13.13
CA LEU A 174 -14.35 -3.84 14.42
C LEU A 174 -13.25 -2.75 14.42
N ILE A 175 -12.41 -2.71 13.38
CA ILE A 175 -11.36 -1.70 13.23
C ILE A 175 -11.97 -0.29 13.13
N VAL A 176 -13.01 -0.12 12.30
CA VAL A 176 -13.72 1.15 12.15
C VAL A 176 -14.41 1.53 13.46
N GLY A 177 -15.08 0.59 14.11
CA GLY A 177 -15.75 0.78 15.40
C GLY A 177 -14.78 1.22 16.49
N ALA A 178 -13.63 0.55 16.63
CA ALA A 178 -12.58 0.94 17.57
C ALA A 178 -12.03 2.35 17.27
N GLY A 179 -11.87 2.69 15.99
CA GLY A 179 -11.49 4.03 15.55
C GLY A 179 -12.51 5.11 15.94
N LEU A 180 -13.80 4.85 15.71
CA LEU A 180 -14.91 5.75 16.07
C LEU A 180 -15.03 5.93 17.58
N ILE A 181 -14.93 4.83 18.35
CA ILE A 181 -14.95 4.88 19.82
C ILE A 181 -13.79 5.73 20.33
N ASN A 182 -12.57 5.52 19.82
CA ASN A 182 -11.41 6.34 20.20
C ASN A 182 -11.57 7.82 19.80
N LEU A 183 -12.23 8.10 18.66
CA LEU A 183 -12.52 9.46 18.21
C LEU A 183 -13.53 10.17 19.12
N LEU A 184 -14.61 9.48 19.50
CA LEU A 184 -15.64 9.94 20.45
C LEU A 184 -15.02 10.31 21.80
N PHE A 185 -14.09 9.50 22.30
CA PHE A 185 -13.39 9.80 23.55
C PHE A 185 -12.42 10.99 23.46
N ARG A 186 -11.98 11.37 22.26
CA ARG A 186 -11.00 12.44 22.04
C ARG A 186 -11.62 13.79 21.68
N THR A 187 -12.87 13.80 21.20
CA THR A 187 -13.55 15.01 20.75
C THR A 187 -14.97 15.04 21.36
N LYS A 188 -15.17 15.80 22.44
CA LYS A 188 -16.47 15.87 23.12
C LYS A 188 -17.56 16.56 22.28
N ASP A 189 -17.22 17.38 21.29
CA ASP A 189 -18.19 18.09 20.44
C ASP A 189 -17.71 18.21 18.99
N ARG A 190 -18.10 17.27 18.12
CA ARG A 190 -18.32 17.43 16.66
C ARG A 190 -18.52 16.05 16.01
N LEU A 191 -19.76 15.57 16.08
CA LEU A 191 -20.18 14.28 15.53
C LEU A 191 -20.78 14.36 14.12
N LEU A 192 -20.91 15.55 13.53
CA LEU A 192 -21.83 15.78 12.41
C LEU A 192 -21.19 16.17 11.08
N THR A 193 -19.89 15.94 10.86
CA THR A 193 -19.25 16.29 9.56
C THR A 193 -18.57 15.10 8.86
N PHE A 194 -18.79 13.88 9.33
CA PHE A 194 -18.19 12.66 8.74
C PHE A 194 -19.22 11.56 8.44
N SER A 195 -20.51 11.92 8.29
CA SER A 195 -21.56 10.98 7.87
C SER A 195 -21.77 11.08 6.36
N GLY A 196 -21.67 9.94 5.67
CA GLY A 196 -22.15 9.79 4.29
C GLY A 196 -21.24 8.95 3.40
N TRP A 197 -19.94 9.27 3.31
CA TRP A 197 -19.09 8.68 2.25
C TRP A 197 -18.35 7.39 2.67
N LEU A 198 -18.08 7.20 3.97
CA LEU A 198 -17.21 6.11 4.45
C LEU A 198 -17.90 4.75 4.58
N VAL A 199 -19.24 4.69 4.49
CA VAL A 199 -20.04 3.47 4.68
C VAL A 199 -20.53 2.88 3.35
N LEU A 200 -20.40 3.62 2.25
CA LEU A 200 -20.95 3.21 0.96
C LEU A 200 -20.27 1.98 0.29
N PRO A 201 -18.97 1.67 0.48
CA PRO A 201 -18.41 0.48 -0.17
C PRO A 201 -18.79 -0.84 0.53
N PHE A 202 -19.64 -0.81 1.57
CA PHE A 202 -19.98 -1.98 2.38
C PHE A 202 -21.32 -2.65 1.99
N LEU A 203 -22.19 -2.00 1.21
CA LEU A 203 -23.57 -2.47 0.96
C LEU A 203 -23.82 -3.17 -0.39
N LEU A 204 -22.81 -3.33 -1.25
CA LEU A 204 -22.96 -4.01 -2.54
C LEU A 204 -22.25 -5.37 -2.51
N GLU A 205 -22.84 -6.33 -1.81
CA GLU A 205 -22.47 -7.73 -1.91
C GLU A 205 -23.45 -8.46 -2.83
N LEU A 206 -22.99 -8.78 -4.05
CA LEU A 206 -23.74 -9.63 -4.98
C LEU A 206 -23.36 -11.09 -4.72
N PRO A 207 -24.30 -11.95 -4.27
CA PRO A 207 -24.07 -13.38 -4.20
C PRO A 207 -24.01 -13.91 -5.63
N SER A 208 -22.81 -14.27 -6.06
CA SER A 208 -22.59 -14.92 -7.35
C SER A 208 -21.52 -15.97 -7.20
N ARG A 209 -21.72 -17.08 -7.94
CA ARG A 209 -20.74 -18.14 -8.18
C ARG A 209 -19.43 -17.54 -8.68
N PHE A 210 -18.33 -18.26 -8.50
CA PHE A 210 -17.00 -17.82 -8.93
C PHE A 210 -17.07 -17.21 -10.34
N SER A 211 -16.60 -15.95 -10.46
CA SER A 211 -16.52 -15.19 -11.69
C SER A 211 -15.24 -14.37 -11.64
N GLU A 212 -14.47 -14.39 -12.72
CA GLU A 212 -13.24 -13.59 -12.83
C GLU A 212 -13.53 -12.09 -12.65
N THR A 213 -14.71 -11.63 -13.07
CA THR A 213 -15.15 -10.25 -12.83
C THR A 213 -15.34 -9.96 -11.35
N LYS A 214 -15.85 -10.92 -10.57
CA LYS A 214 -15.99 -10.78 -9.11
C LYS A 214 -14.62 -10.71 -8.44
N LEU A 215 -13.69 -11.57 -8.86
CA LEU A 215 -12.30 -11.54 -8.39
C LEU A 215 -11.64 -10.18 -8.69
N PHE A 216 -11.80 -9.69 -9.92
CA PHE A 216 -11.34 -8.37 -10.34
C PHE A 216 -11.91 -7.26 -9.44
N LEU A 217 -13.23 -7.24 -9.24
CA LEU A 217 -13.89 -6.21 -8.44
C LEU A 217 -13.49 -6.25 -6.96
N ILE A 218 -13.27 -7.45 -6.40
CA ILE A 218 -12.76 -7.60 -5.03
C ILE A 218 -11.37 -6.97 -4.93
N PHE A 219 -10.44 -7.35 -5.82
CA PHE A 219 -9.08 -6.80 -5.76
C PHE A 219 -9.03 -5.31 -6.14
N LEU A 220 -9.90 -4.85 -7.03
CA LEU A 220 -10.09 -3.42 -7.34
C LEU A 220 -10.54 -2.64 -6.10
N LYS A 221 -11.52 -3.17 -5.36
CA LYS A 221 -11.98 -2.59 -4.09
C LYS A 221 -10.85 -2.57 -3.05
N ILE A 222 -10.13 -3.68 -2.90
CA ILE A 222 -8.99 -3.75 -1.99
C ILE A 222 -7.93 -2.71 -2.38
N GLY A 223 -7.51 -2.67 -3.63
CA GLY A 223 -6.51 -1.71 -4.13
C GLY A 223 -6.93 -0.24 -3.98
N ALA A 224 -8.22 0.07 -4.05
CA ALA A 224 -8.74 1.43 -3.91
C ALA A 224 -8.95 1.89 -2.46
N ILE A 225 -9.01 0.97 -1.50
CA ILE A 225 -9.33 1.27 -0.09
C ILE A 225 -8.15 0.95 0.84
N LEU A 226 -7.17 0.17 0.38
CA LEU A 226 -6.05 -0.25 1.20
C LEU A 226 -5.24 0.94 1.69
N TYR A 227 -5.23 1.14 3.02
CA TYR A 227 -4.32 2.06 3.69
C TYR A 227 -3.27 1.25 4.46
N GLY A 228 -2.01 1.41 4.08
CA GLY A 228 -0.88 0.87 4.85
C GLY A 228 -0.24 -0.38 4.23
N SER A 229 0.19 -1.29 5.11
CA SER A 229 1.12 -2.39 4.76
C SER A 229 0.40 -3.70 4.39
N GLY A 230 1.17 -4.72 3.98
CA GLY A 230 0.67 -6.04 3.62
C GLY A 230 -0.16 -6.78 4.69
N TYR A 231 -0.18 -6.32 5.94
CA TYR A 231 -1.04 -6.90 7.00
C TYR A 231 -2.50 -6.51 6.87
N VAL A 232 -2.78 -5.28 6.43
CA VAL A 232 -4.16 -4.84 6.16
C VAL A 232 -4.70 -5.61 4.96
N LEU A 233 -3.84 -5.93 3.99
CA LEU A 233 -4.18 -6.78 2.86
C LEU A 233 -4.65 -8.18 3.32
N TYR A 234 -3.99 -8.78 4.33
CA TYR A 234 -4.42 -10.07 4.88
C TYR A 234 -5.87 -10.02 5.37
N ALA A 235 -6.24 -9.03 6.20
CA ALA A 235 -7.61 -8.93 6.73
C ALA A 235 -8.66 -8.79 5.62
N TYR A 236 -8.40 -7.95 4.62
CA TYR A 236 -9.31 -7.82 3.48
C TYR A 236 -9.42 -9.10 2.64
N MET A 237 -8.32 -9.80 2.45
CA MET A 237 -8.29 -11.07 1.72
C MET A 237 -8.92 -12.20 2.52
N ASP A 238 -8.78 -12.24 3.84
CA ASP A 238 -9.40 -13.24 4.71
C ASP A 238 -10.92 -13.09 4.66
N GLU A 239 -11.42 -11.89 4.94
CA GLU A 239 -12.85 -11.58 4.87
C GLU A 239 -13.42 -11.89 3.47
N SER A 240 -12.76 -11.41 2.41
CA SER A 240 -13.30 -11.55 1.05
C SER A 240 -13.12 -12.96 0.48
N LEU A 241 -11.94 -13.56 0.57
CA LEU A 241 -11.59 -14.78 -0.14
C LEU A 241 -11.83 -16.06 0.68
N VAL A 242 -11.74 -15.97 2.01
CA VAL A 242 -11.87 -17.13 2.92
C VAL A 242 -13.26 -17.18 3.56
N ARG A 243 -13.68 -16.09 4.20
CA ARG A 243 -14.92 -16.06 5.00
C ARG A 243 -16.18 -15.87 4.15
N ASN A 244 -16.17 -14.94 3.19
CA ASN A 244 -17.38 -14.63 2.42
C ASN A 244 -17.54 -15.52 1.18
N ASN A 245 -16.45 -15.74 0.44
CA ASN A 245 -16.50 -16.50 -0.80
C ASN A 245 -16.05 -17.97 -0.67
N HIS A 246 -15.37 -18.32 0.42
CA HIS A 246 -14.82 -19.68 0.65
C HIS A 246 -13.97 -20.21 -0.51
N TRP A 247 -13.29 -19.32 -1.24
CA TRP A 247 -12.43 -19.69 -2.37
C TRP A 247 -11.05 -20.19 -1.93
N LEU A 248 -10.58 -19.72 -0.78
CA LEU A 248 -9.32 -20.14 -0.19
C LEU A 248 -9.53 -20.63 1.24
N THR A 249 -8.66 -21.51 1.69
CA THR A 249 -8.50 -21.82 3.11
C THR A 249 -7.58 -20.79 3.78
N HIS A 250 -7.69 -20.62 5.10
CA HIS A 250 -6.74 -19.79 5.87
C HIS A 250 -5.28 -20.22 5.63
N GLN A 251 -5.03 -21.53 5.43
CA GLN A 251 -3.70 -22.05 5.10
C GLN A 251 -3.21 -21.54 3.75
N GLN A 252 -4.02 -21.62 2.69
CA GLN A 252 -3.67 -21.10 1.37
C GLN A 252 -3.48 -19.58 1.37
N LEU A 253 -4.26 -18.85 2.18
CA LEU A 253 -4.07 -17.41 2.35
C LEU A 253 -2.75 -17.08 3.04
N MET A 254 -2.40 -17.81 4.11
CA MET A 254 -1.09 -17.67 4.77
C MET A 254 0.06 -17.99 3.82
N ASP A 255 -0.06 -19.06 3.02
CA ASP A 255 0.91 -19.41 1.98
C ASP A 255 1.05 -18.26 0.95
N ALA A 256 -0.06 -17.63 0.55
CA ALA A 256 -0.03 -16.50 -0.38
C ALA A 256 0.68 -15.26 0.18
N ILE A 257 0.44 -14.92 1.45
CA ILE A 257 1.16 -13.83 2.12
C ILE A 257 2.64 -14.18 2.27
N ALA A 258 2.95 -15.42 2.64
CA ALA A 258 4.31 -15.90 2.78
C ALA A 258 5.09 -15.76 1.47
N VAL A 259 4.53 -16.27 0.38
CA VAL A 259 5.10 -16.13 -0.96
C VAL A 259 5.26 -14.65 -1.31
N GLY A 260 4.25 -13.81 -1.10
CA GLY A 260 4.34 -12.38 -1.41
C GLY A 260 5.41 -11.63 -0.62
N GLN A 261 5.77 -12.08 0.59
CA GLN A 261 6.85 -11.48 1.40
C GLN A 261 8.25 -12.00 1.02
N LEU A 262 8.34 -13.24 0.53
CA LEU A 262 9.58 -13.81 -0.01
C LEU A 262 9.91 -13.27 -1.40
N THR A 263 8.90 -12.85 -2.15
CA THR A 263 9.04 -12.37 -3.52
C THR A 263 9.58 -10.94 -3.52
N PRO A 264 10.65 -10.62 -4.29
CA PRO A 264 11.02 -9.24 -4.54
C PRO A 264 9.89 -8.48 -5.24
N GLY A 265 9.73 -7.21 -4.85
CA GLY A 265 8.71 -6.30 -5.32
C GLY A 265 7.72 -5.91 -4.20
N PRO A 266 6.53 -5.41 -4.58
CA PRO A 266 5.52 -5.03 -3.60
C PRO A 266 4.92 -6.26 -2.91
N ILE A 267 4.77 -6.22 -1.58
CA ILE A 267 4.11 -7.30 -0.79
C ILE A 267 2.72 -7.64 -1.35
N LEU A 268 2.04 -6.65 -1.94
CA LEU A 268 0.74 -6.82 -2.58
C LEU A 268 0.74 -7.83 -3.73
N SER A 269 1.91 -8.27 -4.22
CA SER A 269 2.03 -9.38 -5.17
C SER A 269 1.52 -10.71 -4.60
N SER A 270 1.35 -10.84 -3.28
CA SER A 270 0.56 -11.91 -2.65
C SER A 270 -0.85 -12.05 -3.22
N ALA A 271 -1.47 -10.94 -3.67
CA ALA A 271 -2.76 -10.96 -4.37
C ALA A 271 -2.69 -11.73 -5.69
N THR A 272 -1.58 -11.61 -6.44
CA THR A 272 -1.35 -12.37 -7.68
C THR A 272 -1.31 -13.86 -7.40
N PHE A 273 -0.58 -14.28 -6.36
CA PHE A 273 -0.50 -15.69 -5.98
C PHE A 273 -1.85 -16.22 -5.49
N ALA A 274 -2.56 -15.47 -4.65
CA ALA A 274 -3.91 -15.82 -4.22
C ALA A 274 -4.89 -15.92 -5.39
N GLY A 275 -4.86 -14.97 -6.33
CA GLY A 275 -5.62 -15.02 -7.57
C GLY A 275 -5.28 -16.26 -8.40
N TYR A 276 -4.01 -16.67 -8.42
CA TYR A 276 -3.57 -17.90 -9.07
C TYR A 276 -4.15 -19.15 -8.42
N LEU A 277 -4.19 -19.21 -7.09
CA LEU A 277 -4.80 -20.33 -6.38
C LEU A 277 -6.30 -20.46 -6.64
N ILE A 278 -6.99 -19.35 -6.91
CA ILE A 278 -8.44 -19.32 -7.14
C ILE A 278 -8.79 -19.63 -8.61
N GLY A 279 -8.11 -18.98 -9.56
CA GLY A 279 -8.48 -18.98 -10.97
C GLY A 279 -7.32 -19.30 -11.93
N GLY A 280 -6.22 -19.85 -11.43
CA GLY A 280 -5.04 -20.15 -12.25
C GLY A 280 -4.41 -18.89 -12.85
N PHE A 281 -3.84 -19.02 -14.04
CA PHE A 281 -3.12 -17.92 -14.68
C PHE A 281 -4.00 -16.67 -14.89
N SER A 282 -5.22 -16.84 -15.38
CA SER A 282 -6.17 -15.73 -15.58
C SER A 282 -6.56 -15.09 -14.24
N GLY A 283 -6.80 -15.89 -13.20
CA GLY A 283 -7.09 -15.40 -11.86
C GLY A 283 -5.95 -14.56 -11.28
N GLY A 284 -4.70 -15.00 -11.46
CA GLY A 284 -3.52 -14.28 -10.98
C GLY A 284 -3.35 -12.92 -11.67
N VAL A 285 -3.41 -12.88 -13.00
CA VAL A 285 -3.35 -11.63 -13.78
C VAL A 285 -4.50 -10.70 -13.41
N THR A 286 -5.73 -11.23 -13.31
CA THR A 286 -6.92 -10.46 -12.94
C THR A 286 -6.78 -9.83 -11.56
N ALA A 287 -6.24 -10.56 -10.58
CA ALA A 287 -5.98 -10.04 -9.24
C ALA A 287 -4.92 -8.93 -9.26
N THR A 288 -3.83 -9.10 -10.01
CA THR A 288 -2.79 -8.08 -10.15
C THR A 288 -3.34 -6.80 -10.78
N VAL A 289 -4.06 -6.92 -11.90
CA VAL A 289 -4.66 -5.75 -12.54
C VAL A 289 -5.64 -5.10 -11.58
N GLY A 290 -6.54 -5.86 -10.95
CA GLY A 290 -7.49 -5.34 -9.97
C GLY A 290 -6.82 -4.52 -8.86
N ILE A 291 -5.82 -5.08 -8.18
CA ILE A 291 -5.23 -4.45 -7.00
C ILE A 291 -4.37 -3.22 -7.30
N PHE A 292 -3.71 -3.17 -8.46
CA PHE A 292 -2.81 -2.07 -8.81
C PHE A 292 -3.44 -1.01 -9.72
N LEU A 293 -4.52 -1.33 -10.42
CA LEU A 293 -5.19 -0.40 -11.34
C LEU A 293 -5.60 0.93 -10.67
N PRO A 294 -6.15 0.97 -9.43
CA PRO A 294 -6.52 2.23 -8.79
C PRO A 294 -5.35 3.23 -8.68
N SER A 295 -4.14 2.76 -8.39
CA SER A 295 -2.97 3.64 -8.26
C SER A 295 -2.61 4.37 -9.55
N PHE A 296 -2.84 3.79 -10.73
CA PHE A 296 -2.60 4.49 -12.00
C PHE A 296 -3.55 5.69 -12.20
N PHE A 297 -4.74 5.64 -11.61
CA PHE A 297 -5.75 6.71 -11.71
C PHE A 297 -5.64 7.73 -10.58
N ILE A 298 -5.54 7.24 -9.34
CA ILE A 298 -5.45 8.08 -8.15
C ILE A 298 -4.20 8.96 -8.27
N TYR A 299 -3.07 8.40 -8.68
CA TYR A 299 -1.80 9.10 -8.64
C TYR A 299 -1.55 10.08 -9.81
N ARG A 300 -2.53 10.22 -10.71
CA ARG A 300 -2.47 11.12 -11.87
C ARG A 300 -2.36 12.61 -11.48
N SER A 301 -2.67 12.99 -10.23
CA SER A 301 -2.86 14.41 -9.82
C SER A 301 -2.43 14.75 -8.37
N PRO A 302 -1.21 14.41 -7.90
CA PRO A 302 -0.83 14.50 -6.49
C PRO A 302 -0.97 15.92 -5.91
N LYS A 303 -0.58 16.95 -6.66
CA LYS A 303 -0.72 18.36 -6.23
C LYS A 303 -2.19 18.78 -6.05
N LYS A 304 -3.08 18.41 -6.97
CA LYS A 304 -4.51 18.77 -6.86
C LYS A 304 -5.23 17.99 -5.76
N GLN A 305 -4.83 16.75 -5.51
CA GLN A 305 -5.44 15.90 -4.48
C GLN A 305 -4.96 16.24 -3.07
N ALA A 306 -3.65 16.50 -2.89
CA ALA A 306 -3.15 17.04 -1.63
C ALA A 306 -3.83 18.38 -1.31
N ILE A 307 -3.98 19.28 -2.31
CA ILE A 307 -4.75 20.52 -2.15
C ILE A 307 -6.24 20.25 -1.89
N ALA A 308 -6.89 19.27 -2.52
CA ALA A 308 -8.31 18.98 -2.30
C ALA A 308 -8.57 18.37 -0.90
N LEU A 309 -7.75 17.40 -0.46
CA LEU A 309 -7.85 16.75 0.84
C LEU A 309 -7.50 17.71 1.98
N PHE A 310 -6.47 18.55 1.81
CA PHE A 310 -6.07 19.51 2.83
C PHE A 310 -6.83 20.83 2.77
N SER A 311 -7.35 21.30 1.63
CA SER A 311 -8.13 22.56 1.59
C SER A 311 -9.43 22.44 2.39
N GLY A 312 -10.08 21.26 2.40
CA GLY A 312 -11.22 21.00 3.29
C GLY A 312 -10.85 21.00 4.78
N TRP A 313 -9.64 20.53 5.12
CA TRP A 313 -9.14 20.44 6.49
C TRP A 313 -8.56 21.76 7.03
N VAL A 314 -7.89 22.55 6.19
CA VAL A 314 -7.26 23.83 6.52
C VAL A 314 -8.30 24.94 6.66
N LYS A 315 -9.37 24.93 5.85
CA LYS A 315 -10.49 25.88 5.98
C LYS A 315 -11.21 25.77 7.34
N CYS A 316 -11.13 24.61 7.98
CA CYS A 316 -11.71 24.35 9.29
C CYS A 316 -10.82 24.73 10.49
N ARG A 317 -9.56 25.16 10.28
CA ARG A 317 -8.60 25.30 11.40
C ARG A 317 -7.97 26.68 11.61
N VAL A 318 -8.19 27.65 10.72
CA VAL A 318 -7.65 29.00 10.92
C VAL A 318 -8.67 30.06 10.50
N PRO A 319 -9.35 30.75 11.44
CA PRO A 319 -10.03 32.00 11.11
C PRO A 319 -8.95 33.05 10.80
N GLY A 320 -8.97 33.60 9.57
CA GLY A 320 -8.27 34.86 9.25
C GLY A 320 -6.99 34.82 8.39
N HIS A 321 -6.51 33.67 7.91
CA HIS A 321 -5.33 33.67 7.02
C HIS A 321 -5.70 33.53 5.53
N HIS A 322 -5.56 34.63 4.78
CA HIS A 322 -5.50 34.60 3.32
C HIS A 322 -4.18 33.95 2.87
N CYS A 323 -4.28 32.84 2.11
CA CYS A 323 -3.15 32.21 1.46
C CYS A 323 -2.69 33.02 0.24
N GLY A 324 -1.86 34.04 0.47
CA GLY A 324 -0.99 34.62 -0.54
C GLY A 324 0.48 34.32 -0.19
N GLY A 325 1.16 33.52 -1.01
CA GLY A 325 2.60 33.30 -0.89
C GLY A 325 3.01 31.83 -1.04
N GLY A 326 3.75 31.53 -2.12
CA GLY A 326 4.24 30.20 -2.45
C GLY A 326 5.26 29.67 -1.44
N ARG A 327 4.78 28.89 -0.47
CA ARG A 327 5.62 28.08 0.41
C ARG A 327 5.51 26.60 0.05
N SER A 328 6.64 25.91 0.14
CA SER A 328 6.77 24.48 -0.15
C SER A 328 5.88 23.65 0.81
N PHE A 329 5.32 22.55 0.31
CA PHE A 329 4.51 21.60 1.07
C PHE A 329 5.24 21.10 2.34
N SER A 330 6.57 20.99 2.27
CA SER A 330 7.44 20.61 3.40
C SER A 330 7.48 21.66 4.53
N GLU A 331 7.40 22.96 4.21
CA GLU A 331 7.38 24.03 5.23
C GLU A 331 6.04 24.08 5.98
N PHE A 332 4.94 23.78 5.28
CA PHE A 332 3.61 23.73 5.89
C PHE A 332 3.49 22.57 6.88
N PHE A 333 4.01 21.39 6.53
CA PHE A 333 4.06 20.23 7.43
C PHE A 333 5.10 20.41 8.54
N GLY A 334 6.26 21.00 8.23
CA GLY A 334 7.28 21.37 9.21
C GLY A 334 6.74 22.33 10.27
N ALA A 335 5.93 23.31 9.88
CA ALA A 335 5.28 24.23 10.82
C ALA A 335 4.20 23.56 11.70
N ILE A 336 3.50 22.54 11.18
CA ILE A 336 2.51 21.76 11.95
C ILE A 336 3.18 20.80 12.93
N LEU A 337 4.29 20.18 12.54
CA LEU A 337 5.08 19.32 13.42
C LEU A 337 5.86 20.14 14.48
N ALA A 338 6.41 21.29 14.09
CA ALA A 338 7.11 22.19 15.03
C ALA A 338 6.18 22.74 16.13
N ARG A 339 4.90 22.97 15.84
CA ARG A 339 3.91 23.38 16.86
C ARG A 339 3.52 22.30 17.86
N ARG A 340 3.97 21.05 17.69
CA ARG A 340 3.85 19.99 18.72
C ARG A 340 5.06 19.86 19.64
N CYS A 341 6.14 20.58 19.39
CA CYS A 341 7.25 20.70 20.34
C CYS A 341 7.09 21.97 21.17
N HIS A 342 6.40 21.85 22.32
CA HIS A 342 6.66 22.80 23.40
C HIS A 342 8.11 22.58 23.89
N PRO A 343 8.89 23.65 24.13
CA PRO A 343 10.28 23.54 24.54
C PRO A 343 10.33 23.16 26.02
N GLY A 344 10.71 21.91 26.32
CA GLY A 344 10.85 21.46 27.70
C GLY A 344 10.77 19.94 27.81
N GLY A 345 11.87 19.26 27.51
CA GLY A 345 11.97 17.81 27.66
C GLY A 345 13.08 17.26 26.77
N MET A 346 14.31 17.29 27.28
CA MET A 346 15.48 16.68 26.64
C MET A 346 15.20 15.24 26.22
N PHE A 347 15.36 14.94 24.92
CA PHE A 347 15.79 13.63 24.47
C PHE A 347 16.91 13.85 23.45
N GLY A 348 18.14 13.63 23.93
CA GLY A 348 19.33 13.56 23.10
C GLY A 348 19.22 12.38 22.14
N VAL A 349 19.37 12.67 20.86
CA VAL A 349 19.54 11.69 19.80
C VAL A 349 20.98 11.19 19.87
N ASN A 350 21.19 9.97 20.36
CA ASN A 350 22.40 9.23 20.02
C ASN A 350 22.07 8.30 18.87
N ALA A 351 22.72 8.58 17.75
CA ALA A 351 22.77 7.73 16.57
C ALA A 351 23.52 6.43 16.90
N VAL A 352 22.90 5.28 16.60
CA VAL A 352 23.51 4.05 16.05
C VAL A 352 22.48 3.35 15.20
#